data_AF-A0A645GR04-F1
#
_entry.id   AF-A0A645GR04-F1
#
_cell.length_a   1.000
_cell.length_b   1.000
_cell.length_c   1.000
_cell.angle_alpha   90.00
_cell.angle_beta   90.00
_cell.angle_gamma   90.00
#
_symmetry.space_group_name_H-M   'P 1'
#
loop_
_entity.id
_entity.type
_entity.pdbx_description
1 polymer ?
#
loop_
_entity_poly.entity_id
_entity_poly.type
_entity_poly.pdbx_seq_one_letter_code
_entity_poly.pdbx_strand_id
1 'polypeptide(L)' 'MIAGIPEIFMKAICIGAVFFGSLTYIGNGPNFMVKSIAEQEGINMPQFFQYIIKFSLIVILPILILNSFILF' A
#
# COMPACT_ATOMS: atom_id res chain seq x y z
N MET A 1 -19.40 -16.83 -11.13
CA MET A 1 -18.22 -17.63 -10.73
C MET A 1 -17.20 -17.52 -11.86
N ILE A 2 -16.00 -17.01 -11.60
CA ILE A 2 -14.93 -16.89 -12.60
C ILE A 2 -13.85 -17.90 -12.19
N ALA A 3 -13.45 -18.79 -13.10
CA ALA A 3 -12.46 -19.85 -12.82
C ALA A 3 -12.77 -20.71 -11.57
N GLY A 4 -14.04 -20.93 -11.23
CA GLY A 4 -14.43 -21.71 -10.04
C GLY A 4 -14.50 -20.91 -8.73
N ILE A 5 -14.17 -19.62 -8.76
CA ILE A 5 -14.12 -18.77 -7.55
C ILE A 5 -15.40 -17.91 -7.46
N PRO A 6 -16.08 -17.87 -6.30
CA PRO A 6 -17.15 -16.92 -6.02
C PRO A 6 -16.70 -15.47 -6.21
N GLU A 7 -17.54 -14.66 -6.86
CA GLU A 7 -17.22 -13.28 -7.24
C GLU A 7 -16.87 -12.39 -6.03
N ILE A 8 -17.50 -12.66 -4.89
CA ILE A 8 -17.25 -11.94 -3.63
C ILE A 8 -15.78 -12.04 -3.19
N PHE A 9 -15.14 -13.20 -3.37
CA PHE A 9 -13.75 -13.38 -2.99
C PHE A 9 -12.80 -12.68 -3.96
N MET A 10 -13.09 -12.73 -5.27
CA MET A 10 -12.32 -11.94 -6.24
C MET A 10 -12.40 -10.45 -5.93
N LYS A 11 -13.60 -9.91 -5.66
CA LYS A 11 -13.76 -8.50 -5.29
C LYS A 11 -12.96 -8.15 -4.05
N ALA A 12 -13.05 -8.95 -2.99
CA ALA A 12 -12.30 -8.72 -1.75
C ALA A 12 -10.78 -8.71 -2.00
N ILE A 13 -10.25 -9.64 -2.79
CA ILE A 13 -8.83 -9.72 -3.13
C ILE A 13 -8.38 -8.51 -3.97
N CYS A 14 -9.14 -8.15 -5.01
CA CYS A 14 -8.82 -7.02 -5.86
C CYS A 14 -8.80 -5.70 -5.07
N ILE A 15 -9.82 -5.50 -4.23
CA ILE A 15 -9.93 -4.34 -3.35
C ILE A 15 -8.74 -4.30 -2.38
N GLY A 16 -8.44 -5.42 -1.70
CA GLY A 16 -7.30 -5.53 -0.80
C GLY A 16 -5.97 -5.23 -1.49
N ALA A 17 -5.74 -5.77 -2.68
CA ALA A 17 -4.52 -5.53 -3.45
C ALA A 17 -4.31 -4.05 -3.80
N VAL A 18 -5.38 -3.33 -4.18
CA VAL A 18 -5.31 -1.90 -4.50
C VAL A 18 -5.01 -1.07 -3.24
N PHE A 19 -5.75 -1.29 -2.15
CA PHE A 19 -5.59 -0.47 -0.95
C PHE A 19 -4.28 -0.75 -0.18
N PHE A 20 -3.81 -2.00 -0.17
CA PHE A 20 -2.56 -2.37 0.52
C PHE A 20 -1.30 -2.08 -0.31
N GLY A 21 -1.44 -1.78 -1.61
CA GLY A 21 -0.30 -1.46 -2.49
C GLY A 21 0.53 -0.27 -2.00
N SER A 22 -0.07 0.65 -1.25
CA SER A 22 0.59 1.86 -0.74
C SER A 22 1.33 1.66 0.59
N LEU A 23 1.17 0.51 1.25
CA LEU A 23 1.73 0.29 2.59
C LEU A 23 3.24 0.23 2.63
N THR A 24 3.91 -0.02 1.51
CA THR A 24 5.37 0.05 1.44
C THR A 24 5.78 0.57 0.07
N TYR A 25 6.98 1.14 -0.03
CA TYR A 25 7.53 1.50 -1.34
C TYR A 25 7.97 0.28 -2.18
N ILE A 26 8.12 -0.90 -1.57
CA ILE A 26 8.42 -2.15 -2.29
C ILE A 26 7.13 -2.75 -2.88
N GLY A 27 5.98 -2.42 -2.30
CA GLY A 27 4.70 -3.06 -2.62
C GLY A 27 4.21 -2.82 -4.04
N ASN A 28 4.65 -1.75 -4.72
CA ASN A 28 4.36 -1.51 -6.12
C ASN A 28 5.49 -0.76 -6.84
N GLY A 29 5.58 -0.96 -8.16
CA GLY A 29 6.60 -0.35 -9.01
C GLY A 29 6.64 1.19 -8.96
N PRO A 30 5.49 1.89 -9.05
CA PRO A 30 5.45 3.35 -8.94
C PRO A 30 6.05 3.90 -7.63
N ASN A 31 5.73 3.32 -6.47
CA ASN A 31 6.27 3.79 -5.20
C ASN A 31 7.78 3.56 -5.10
N PHE A 32 8.26 2.43 -5.64
CA PHE A 32 9.70 2.14 -5.70
C PHE A 32 10.42 3.16 -6.58
N MET A 33 9.80 3.53 -7.72
CA MET A 33 10.31 4.58 -8.61
C MET A 33 10.40 5.95 -7.91
N VAL A 34 9.35 6.36 -7.18
CA VAL A 34 9.36 7.63 -6.42
C VAL A 34 10.46 7.62 -5.35
N LYS A 35 10.66 6.50 -4.64
CA LYS A 35 11.78 6.36 -3.69
C LYS A 35 13.13 6.55 -4.38
N SER A 36 13.36 5.91 -5.53
CA SER A 36 14.62 6.02 -6.26
C SER A 36 14.88 7.45 -6.74
N ILE A 37 13.86 8.17 -7.22
CA ILE A 37 13.99 9.58 -7.60
C ILE A 37 14.35 10.44 -6.38
N ALA A 38 13.67 10.24 -5.24
CA ALA A 38 13.99 10.98 -4.02
C ALA A 38 15.43 10.73 -3.54
N GLU A 39 15.90 9.48 -3.59
CA GLU A 39 17.29 9.13 -3.25
C GLU A 39 18.31 9.75 -4.23
N GLN A 40 17.98 9.83 -5.53
CA GLN A 40 18.81 10.51 -6.54
C GLN A 40 18.94 12.01 -6.29
N GLU A 41 17.88 12.67 -5.81
CA GLU A 41 17.87 14.08 -5.42
C GLU A 41 18.53 14.35 -4.05
N GLY A 42 19.13 13.32 -3.43
CA GLY A 42 19.84 13.45 -2.14
C GLY A 42 18.92 13.42 -0.92
N ILE A 43 17.65 13.05 -1.06
CA ILE A 43 16.73 12.88 0.07
C ILE A 43 16.98 11.51 0.71
N ASN A 44 17.35 11.51 2.00
CA ASN A 44 17.54 10.27 2.76
C ASN A 44 16.19 9.58 3.03
N MET A 45 15.89 8.56 2.23
CA MET A 45 14.68 7.75 2.39
C MET A 45 14.87 6.67 3.47
N PRO A 46 13.82 6.36 4.26
CA PRO A 46 13.90 5.34 5.30
C PRO A 46 14.08 3.93 4.72
N GLN A 47 14.79 3.08 5.45
CA GLN A 47 14.85 1.65 5.15
C GLN A 47 13.47 0.99 5.30
N PHE A 48 13.28 -0.18 4.69
CA PHE A 48 11.97 -0.86 4.63
C PHE A 48 11.25 -0.97 5.97
N PHE A 49 11.91 -1.53 6.99
CA PHE A 49 11.32 -1.67 8.32
C PHE A 49 11.08 -0.33 9.03
N GLN A 50 11.95 0.65 8.81
CA GLN A 50 11.75 2.01 9.32
C GLN A 50 10.54 2.68 8.67
N TYR A 51 10.32 2.46 7.37
CA TYR A 51 9.15 2.96 6.66
C TYR A 51 7.87 2.37 7.25
N ILE A 52 7.86 1.05 7.50
CA ILE A 52 6.71 0.36 8.11
C ILE A 52 6.36 0.96 9.47
N ILE A 53 7.33 1.07 10.36
CA ILE A 53 7.08 1.52 11.74
C ILE A 53 6.72 3.01 11.78
N LYS A 54 7.45 3.87 11.05
CA LYS A 54 7.28 5.32 11.12
C LYS A 54 6.11 5.85 10.29
N PHE A 55 5.83 5.25 9.15
CA PHE A 55 4.85 5.77 8.19
C PHE A 55 3.68 4.80 8.00
N SER A 56 3.94 3.53 7.73
CA SER A 56 2.85 2.60 7.39
C SER A 56 1.90 2.35 8.55
N LEU A 57 2.43 2.06 9.75
CA LEU A 57 1.59 1.78 10.92
C LEU A 57 1.00 3.04 11.55
N ILE A 58 1.75 4.14 11.57
CA ILE A 58 1.34 5.37 12.28
C ILE A 58 0.47 6.27 11.41
N VAL A 59 0.71 6.30 10.09
CA VAL A 59 0.04 7.24 9.18
C VAL A 59 -0.88 6.51 8.21
N ILE A 60 -0.34 5.56 7.44
CA ILE A 60 -1.09 4.92 6.35
C ILE A 60 -2.20 4.02 6.90
N LEU A 61 -1.92 3.24 7.94
CA LEU A 61 -2.88 2.29 8.51
C LEU A 61 -4.12 2.98 9.09
N PRO A 62 -4.01 4.07 9.91
CA PRO A 62 -5.19 4.84 10.33
C PRO A 62 -5.99 5.41 9.17
N ILE A 63 -5.32 5.93 8.13
CA ILE A 63 -5.99 6.44 6.92
C ILE A 63 -6.75 5.31 6.22
N LEU A 64 -6.16 4.12 6.13
CA LEU A 64 -6.76 2.93 5.53
C LEU A 64 -8.02 2.47 6.30
N ILE A 65 -7.97 2.50 7.63
CA ILE A 65 -9.11 2.20 8.50
C ILE A 65 -10.21 3.24 8.30
N LEU A 66 -9.88 4.53 8.34
CA LEU A 66 -10.85 5.61 8.12
C LEU A 66 -11.49 5.51 6.73
N ASN A 67 -10.69 5.27 5.71
CA ASN A 67 -11.17 5.11 4.34
C ASN A 67 -12.09 3.87 4.21
N SER A 68 -11.81 2.81 4.98
CA SER A 68 -12.66 1.63 5.02
C SER A 68 -14.06 1.97 5.55
N PHE A 69 -14.18 2.80 6.59
CA PHE A 69 -15.47 3.26 7.13
C PHE A 69 -16.21 4.24 6.21
N ILE A 70 -15.51 4.95 5.33
CA ILE A 70 -16.12 5.94 4.43
C ILE A 70 -16.64 5.27 3.16
N LEU A 71 -15.89 4.32 2.61
CA LEU A 71 -16.17 3.70 1.32
C LEU A 71 -16.99 2.40 1.40
N PHE A 72 -17.01 1.74 2.56
CA PHE A 72 -17.70 0.46 2.80
C PHE A 72 -18.61 0.54 4.01
#